data_AF-L2FDI3-F1
#
_entry.id   AF-L2FDI3-F1
#
_cell.length_a   1.000
_cell.length_b   1.000
_cell.length_c   1.000
_cell.angle_alpha   90.00
_cell.angle_beta   90.00
_cell.angle_gamma   90.00
#
_symmetry.space_group_name_H-M   'P 1'
#
loop_
_entity.id
_entity.type
_entity.pdbx_description
1 polymer ?
#
loop_
_entity_poly.entity_id
_entity_poly.type
_entity_poly.pdbx_seq_one_letter_code
_entity_poly.pdbx_strand_id
1 'polypeptide(L)'
;MRRSRDERSWEFAKKWHGSRRVEAFDGLLPDGSWDGNARPRNDDTHFDIRAQHHSHARAPYIQELQPSPAKGVELIAFLANSSLPRKRYPLSKRWRPSTTSPTRDTAANTLVPRALRALVSANPHLVLSEAERVVANAQNDPSAVRRRSRASVEWVLEAMRLAPSTAGTILLITNYTGDRLHFGLAAERAKAAGLSDNVVVLPATDDVSIGRSRSTRVGRRGMPGHIFTMKILSAAAAEKYSFERCVDIGRAVNDQTVSIGSALDHCHVPGRQFQSLAADACALGAGIHNEPAQQLLTPFPSVKDLVDKMLKLVCDPADPERAFVKFETGDEVTLLINNYGGLSVLELGALTDEVQTQLAATWKITPCRTLTGAFETSLNAPGFSISLVNISAAARQSSTSAAELLGLLDRKTRPSRGRTSSSPPPTPSRPTPLR
;
A
#
# COMPACT_ATOMS: atom_id res chain seq x y z
N MET A 1 -25.44 -19.94 8.62
CA MET A 1 -24.10 -20.50 8.96
C MET A 1 -23.03 -19.61 8.34
N ARG A 2 -22.14 -19.02 9.14
CA ARG A 2 -21.03 -18.18 8.65
C ARG A 2 -19.85 -19.09 8.29
N ARG A 3 -19.47 -19.12 7.02
CA ARG A 3 -18.25 -19.81 6.55
C ARG A 3 -17.01 -19.08 7.05
N SER A 4 -15.96 -19.82 7.39
CA SER A 4 -14.72 -19.26 7.95
C SER A 4 -13.92 -18.52 6.87
N ARG A 5 -12.96 -17.68 7.27
CA ARG A 5 -12.10 -16.93 6.32
C ARG A 5 -11.25 -17.87 5.46
N ASP A 6 -10.84 -19.01 6.01
CA ASP A 6 -10.02 -20.01 5.32
C ASP A 6 -10.80 -20.75 4.23
N GLU A 7 -12.11 -20.97 4.44
CA GLU A 7 -12.99 -21.55 3.40
C GLU A 7 -13.15 -20.62 2.18
N ARG A 8 -13.03 -19.30 2.35
CA ARG A 8 -13.14 -18.32 1.24
C ARG A 8 -11.89 -18.32 0.35
N SER A 9 -10.70 -18.37 0.94
CA SER A 9 -9.44 -18.56 0.18
C SER A 9 -9.41 -19.92 -0.54
N TRP A 10 -10.02 -20.95 0.05
CA TRP A 10 -10.15 -22.26 -0.58
C TRP A 10 -11.12 -22.29 -1.77
N GLU A 11 -12.28 -21.63 -1.68
CA GLU A 11 -13.21 -21.51 -2.82
C GLU A 11 -12.63 -20.63 -3.95
N PHE A 12 -11.82 -19.62 -3.62
CA PHE A 12 -11.03 -18.87 -4.59
C PHE A 12 -10.07 -19.80 -5.37
N ALA A 13 -9.36 -20.70 -4.67
CA ALA A 13 -8.49 -21.71 -5.29
C ALA A 13 -9.26 -22.77 -6.11
N LYS A 14 -10.47 -23.16 -5.71
CA LYS A 14 -11.32 -24.09 -6.50
C LYS A 14 -11.81 -23.48 -7.80
N LYS A 15 -12.25 -22.22 -7.80
CA LYS A 15 -12.64 -21.50 -9.02
C LYS A 15 -11.43 -21.29 -9.96
N TRP A 16 -10.21 -21.22 -9.42
CA TRP A 16 -8.95 -21.12 -10.18
C TRP A 16 -8.60 -22.41 -10.95
N HIS A 17 -8.80 -23.59 -10.35
CA HIS A 17 -8.33 -24.86 -10.92
C HIS A 17 -9.30 -25.58 -11.88
N GLY A 18 -10.45 -24.99 -12.23
CA GLY A 18 -11.37 -25.51 -13.24
C GLY A 18 -11.61 -27.03 -13.16
N SER A 19 -12.46 -27.48 -12.24
CA SER A 19 -12.97 -28.85 -12.08
C SER A 19 -12.25 -29.95 -12.89
N ARG A 20 -11.06 -30.37 -12.46
CA ARG A 20 -10.52 -31.70 -12.80
C ARG A 20 -10.44 -32.53 -11.52
N ARG A 21 -11.25 -33.61 -11.49
CA ARG A 21 -11.11 -34.68 -10.51
C ARG A 21 -9.70 -35.26 -10.63
N VAL A 22 -8.96 -35.27 -9.52
CA VAL A 22 -7.84 -36.19 -9.37
C VAL A 22 -8.42 -37.43 -8.72
N GLU A 23 -8.54 -38.50 -9.49
CA GLU A 23 -8.90 -39.83 -8.97
C GLU A 23 -7.73 -40.38 -8.16
N ALA A 24 -8.03 -40.94 -6.98
CA ALA A 24 -7.10 -41.76 -6.22
C ALA A 24 -7.71 -43.16 -6.07
N PHE A 25 -7.10 -44.15 -6.71
CA PHE A 25 -7.11 -45.56 -6.32
C PHE A 25 -6.21 -45.68 -5.06
N ASP A 26 -6.39 -46.55 -4.06
CA ASP A 26 -6.98 -47.88 -3.98
C ASP A 26 -7.41 -48.19 -2.52
N GLY A 27 -8.38 -49.07 -2.32
CA GLY A 27 -8.80 -49.52 -0.98
C GLY A 27 -9.94 -50.54 -0.94
N LEU A 28 -10.11 -51.33 -2.01
CA LEU A 28 -11.12 -52.40 -2.10
C LEU A 28 -10.42 -53.75 -2.15
N LEU A 29 -10.83 -54.69 -1.29
CA LEU A 29 -10.50 -56.09 -1.49
C LEU A 29 -11.29 -56.63 -2.71
N PRO A 30 -10.79 -57.68 -3.39
CA PRO A 30 -11.33 -58.13 -4.68
C PRO A 30 -12.80 -58.59 -4.67
N ASP A 31 -13.40 -58.81 -3.50
CA ASP A 31 -14.79 -59.25 -3.35
C ASP A 31 -15.78 -58.12 -3.01
N GLY A 32 -15.31 -56.87 -2.92
CA GLY A 32 -16.16 -55.71 -2.69
C GLY A 32 -16.61 -55.50 -1.24
N SER A 33 -16.08 -56.26 -0.28
CA SER A 33 -16.37 -56.06 1.14
C SER A 33 -15.32 -55.19 1.85
N TRP A 34 -15.76 -54.47 2.89
CA TRP A 34 -14.92 -53.62 3.75
C TRP A 34 -14.53 -54.41 5.01
N ASP A 35 -13.23 -54.46 5.34
CA ASP A 35 -12.74 -55.10 6.58
C ASP A 35 -13.12 -54.23 7.80
N GLY A 36 -14.00 -54.78 8.65
CA GLY A 36 -14.62 -54.09 9.78
C GLY A 36 -13.86 -54.18 11.11
N ASN A 37 -12.61 -54.64 11.16
CA ASN A 37 -11.90 -54.86 12.44
C ASN A 37 -10.66 -54.00 12.73
N ALA A 38 -10.36 -52.99 11.92
CA ALA A 38 -9.28 -52.04 12.24
C ALA A 38 -9.79 -50.88 13.12
N ARG A 39 -9.77 -51.06 14.45
CA ARG A 39 -9.92 -49.94 15.41
C ARG A 39 -8.70 -49.01 15.34
N PRO A 40 -8.89 -47.70 15.59
CA PRO A 40 -7.80 -46.73 15.50
C PRO A 40 -6.79 -46.97 16.62
N ARG A 41 -5.54 -47.26 16.26
CA ARG A 41 -4.40 -47.04 17.15
C ARG A 41 -3.93 -45.60 16.94
N ASN A 42 -4.12 -44.79 17.97
CA ASN A 42 -3.19 -43.72 18.28
C ASN A 42 -1.81 -44.38 18.47
N ASP A 43 -0.86 -44.06 17.60
CA ASP A 43 0.40 -43.41 17.97
C ASP A 43 1.34 -43.38 16.75
N ASP A 44 1.77 -42.15 16.44
CA ASP A 44 3.09 -41.75 15.95
C ASP A 44 3.80 -42.64 14.94
N THR A 45 3.60 -42.32 13.66
CA THR A 45 4.70 -42.33 12.68
C THR A 45 4.68 -41.02 11.89
N HIS A 46 5.67 -40.19 12.22
CA HIS A 46 5.94 -38.88 11.67
C HIS A 46 6.16 -38.91 10.16
N PHE A 47 5.27 -38.27 9.40
CA PHE A 47 5.68 -37.37 8.32
C PHE A 47 5.31 -35.96 8.73
N ASP A 48 6.24 -35.35 9.45
CA ASP A 48 6.14 -34.01 10.01
C ASP A 48 6.38 -32.98 8.90
N ILE A 49 5.37 -32.72 8.05
CA ILE A 49 5.26 -31.38 7.47
C ILE A 49 4.70 -30.51 8.58
N ARG A 50 5.61 -29.99 9.42
CA ARG A 50 5.33 -28.82 10.24
C ARG A 50 5.00 -27.68 9.29
N ALA A 51 3.72 -27.55 8.95
CA ALA A 51 3.14 -26.27 8.60
C ALA A 51 3.29 -25.40 9.85
N GLN A 52 4.45 -24.77 10.00
CA GLN A 52 4.64 -23.70 10.95
C GLN A 52 3.60 -22.64 10.59
N HIS A 53 2.54 -22.58 11.39
CA HIS A 53 1.66 -21.43 11.52
C HIS A 53 2.50 -20.25 12.01
N HIS A 54 3.27 -19.67 11.08
CA HIS A 54 3.89 -18.39 11.23
C HIS A 54 2.84 -17.35 10.87
N SER A 55 2.07 -16.94 11.88
CA SER A 55 1.26 -15.73 11.86
C SER A 55 2.18 -14.50 11.83
N HIS A 56 2.93 -14.34 10.74
CA HIS A 56 3.64 -13.10 10.45
C HIS A 56 2.66 -12.16 9.75
N ALA A 57 1.83 -11.48 10.55
CA ALA A 57 1.26 -10.21 10.13
C ALA A 57 2.44 -9.24 9.90
N ARG A 58 2.94 -9.18 8.66
CA ARG A 58 4.02 -8.28 8.29
C ARG A 58 3.48 -6.85 8.29
N ALA A 59 4.22 -5.95 8.95
CA ALA A 59 3.94 -4.51 9.00
C ALA A 59 3.84 -3.90 7.59
N PRO A 60 3.13 -2.78 7.40
CA PRO A 60 3.02 -2.12 6.10
C PRO A 60 4.42 -1.81 5.53
N TYR A 61 4.61 -2.10 4.24
CA TYR A 61 5.80 -1.68 3.52
C TYR A 61 5.83 -0.14 3.47
N ILE A 62 6.84 0.45 4.11
CA ILE A 62 7.23 1.83 3.83
C ILE A 62 8.51 1.71 2.99
N GLN A 63 8.43 2.12 1.73
CA GLN A 63 9.58 2.19 0.85
C GLN A 63 10.40 3.43 1.22
N GLU A 64 11.65 3.25 1.66
CA GLU A 64 12.48 4.36 2.13
C GLU A 64 13.27 5.04 1.00
N LEU A 65 13.32 6.37 1.11
CA LEU A 65 14.20 7.32 0.44
C LEU A 65 15.67 7.14 0.84
N GLN A 66 16.60 7.38 -0.08
CA GLN A 66 18.02 7.55 0.28
C GLN A 66 18.23 8.95 0.88
N PRO A 67 19.02 9.08 1.96
CA PRO A 67 19.26 10.34 2.64
C PRO A 67 20.15 11.30 1.86
N SER A 68 19.87 12.58 2.03
CA SER A 68 20.60 13.72 1.47
C SER A 68 21.18 14.55 2.62
N PRO A 69 22.50 14.85 2.66
CA PRO A 69 23.01 15.85 3.59
C PRO A 69 22.46 17.22 3.18
N ALA A 70 21.58 17.82 4.01
CA ALA A 70 21.12 19.22 4.17
C ALA A 70 20.99 20.19 2.95
N LYS A 71 21.27 19.75 1.73
CA LYS A 71 21.41 20.57 0.50
C LYS A 71 20.62 20.01 -0.69
N GLY A 72 19.71 19.05 -0.47
CA GLY A 72 18.92 18.41 -1.53
C GLY A 72 17.41 18.57 -1.32
N VAL A 73 16.62 18.27 -2.35
CA VAL A 73 15.15 18.22 -2.28
C VAL A 73 14.73 17.13 -1.30
N GLU A 74 13.79 17.43 -0.39
CA GLU A 74 13.26 16.43 0.54
C GLU A 74 11.82 16.03 0.14
N LEU A 75 11.57 14.72 0.11
CA LEU A 75 10.25 14.16 -0.15
C LEU A 75 9.65 13.67 1.17
N ILE A 76 8.45 14.15 1.48
CA ILE A 76 7.64 13.61 2.57
C ILE A 76 6.45 12.91 1.93
N ALA A 77 6.49 11.59 1.93
CA ALA A 77 5.38 10.74 1.51
C ALA A 77 4.58 10.30 2.76
N PHE A 78 3.26 10.44 2.70
CA PHE A 78 2.39 10.05 3.81
C PHE A 78 1.38 9.00 3.36
N LEU A 79 1.52 7.80 3.92
CA LEU A 79 0.49 6.75 3.87
C LEU A 79 -0.43 6.94 5.07
N ALA A 80 -1.27 7.98 5.05
CA ALA A 80 -2.26 8.19 6.10
C ALA A 80 -3.46 7.28 5.88
N ASN A 81 -3.74 6.39 6.85
CA ASN A 81 -5.06 5.75 6.93
C ASN A 81 -6.07 6.80 7.42
N SER A 82 -6.72 7.51 6.50
CA SER A 82 -7.62 8.64 6.82
C SER A 82 -9.01 8.20 7.30
N SER A 83 -9.22 6.89 7.56
CA SER A 83 -10.54 6.33 7.89
C SER A 83 -11.08 6.64 9.30
N LEU A 84 -10.56 7.64 10.04
CA LEU A 84 -11.09 8.06 11.35
C LEU A 84 -11.82 9.42 11.31
N PRO A 85 -13.10 9.48 10.88
CA PRO A 85 -13.91 10.67 11.13
C PRO A 85 -14.17 10.84 12.63
N ARG A 86 -13.96 12.05 13.14
CA ARG A 86 -14.47 12.50 14.44
C ARG A 86 -16.00 12.52 14.40
N LYS A 87 -16.67 12.00 15.43
CA LYS A 87 -18.12 12.18 15.63
C LYS A 87 -18.46 13.68 15.50
N ARG A 88 -19.35 14.04 14.56
CA ARG A 88 -20.03 15.34 14.57
C ARG A 88 -20.99 15.35 15.76
N TYR A 89 -20.76 16.23 16.72
CA TYR A 89 -21.79 16.57 17.71
C TYR A 89 -22.61 17.77 17.19
N PRO A 90 -23.93 17.78 17.37
CA PRO A 90 -24.77 18.89 16.92
C PRO A 90 -24.40 20.19 17.65
N LEU A 91 -24.35 21.28 16.88
CA LEU A 91 -24.13 22.66 17.32
C LEU A 91 -25.35 23.17 18.08
N SER A 92 -25.54 22.72 19.32
CA SER A 92 -26.44 23.37 20.26
C SER A 92 -26.11 22.96 21.69
N LYS A 93 -25.03 23.54 22.24
CA LYS A 93 -24.89 23.86 23.66
C LYS A 93 -23.58 24.62 23.89
N ARG A 94 -23.73 25.75 24.58
CA ARG A 94 -22.69 26.69 25.02
C ARG A 94 -21.47 25.92 25.57
N TRP A 95 -20.31 26.08 24.93
CA TRP A 95 -19.06 25.50 25.40
C TRP A 95 -18.66 26.12 26.74
N ARG A 96 -18.65 25.32 27.82
CA ARG A 96 -17.90 25.61 29.04
C ARG A 96 -16.65 24.73 29.02
N PRO A 97 -15.45 25.26 29.33
CA PRO A 97 -14.26 24.44 29.41
C PRO A 97 -14.36 23.53 30.64
N SER A 98 -14.67 22.25 30.44
CA SER A 98 -14.51 21.22 31.47
C SER A 98 -13.09 20.66 31.40
N THR A 99 -12.38 20.77 32.51
CA THR A 99 -11.10 20.13 32.80
C THR A 99 -11.15 18.62 32.52
N THR A 100 -10.12 18.12 31.82
CA THR A 100 -9.67 16.71 31.77
C THR A 100 -10.73 15.63 31.46
N SER A 101 -10.98 15.38 30.17
CA SER A 101 -11.40 14.04 29.72
C SER A 101 -10.16 13.28 29.24
N PRO A 102 -9.82 12.11 29.82
CA PRO A 102 -8.81 11.23 29.26
C PRO A 102 -9.25 10.82 27.86
N THR A 103 -8.35 10.87 26.90
CA THR A 103 -8.58 10.28 25.57
C THR A 103 -8.90 8.79 25.77
N ARG A 104 -10.14 8.35 25.51
CA ARG A 104 -10.52 6.93 25.63
C ARG A 104 -9.50 6.05 24.90
N ASP A 105 -9.00 5.03 25.58
CA ASP A 105 -8.14 3.97 25.05
C ASP A 105 -8.93 3.14 24.01
N THR A 106 -9.04 3.66 22.80
CA THR A 106 -9.45 2.86 21.65
C THR A 106 -8.26 2.05 21.16
N ALA A 107 -8.48 0.82 20.68
CA ALA A 107 -7.42 -0.01 20.08
C ALA A 107 -6.58 0.76 19.05
N ALA A 108 -7.20 1.63 18.23
CA ALA A 108 -6.48 2.47 17.26
C ALA A 108 -5.48 3.47 17.91
N ASN A 109 -5.80 4.01 19.09
CA ASN A 109 -4.94 4.99 19.79
C ASN A 109 -3.74 4.34 20.47
N THR A 110 -3.79 3.03 20.74
CA THR A 110 -2.71 2.28 21.41
C THR A 110 -1.90 1.42 20.43
N LEU A 111 -2.50 0.93 19.34
CA LEU A 111 -1.83 0.09 18.34
C LEU A 111 -0.83 0.86 17.50
N VAL A 112 -1.18 2.06 17.00
CA VAL A 112 -0.30 2.83 16.11
C VAL A 112 1.04 3.18 16.79
N PRO A 113 1.08 3.77 18.00
CA PRO A 113 2.36 4.05 18.66
C PRO A 113 3.20 2.80 18.95
N ARG A 114 2.57 1.65 19.23
CA ARG A 114 3.28 0.38 19.42
C ARG A 114 3.88 -0.12 18.11
N ALA A 115 3.12 -0.08 17.02
CA ALA A 115 3.59 -0.46 15.70
C ALA A 115 4.76 0.44 15.23
N LEU A 116 4.68 1.75 15.45
CA LEU A 116 5.77 2.69 15.13
C LEU A 116 7.03 2.42 15.96
N ARG A 117 6.90 2.14 17.27
CA ARG A 117 8.05 1.74 18.11
C ARG A 117 8.69 0.45 17.62
N ALA A 118 7.89 -0.55 17.26
CA ALA A 118 8.40 -1.79 16.68
C ALA A 118 9.13 -1.54 15.34
N LEU A 119 8.57 -0.66 14.50
CA LEU A 119 9.18 -0.28 13.22
C LEU A 119 10.57 0.32 13.43
N VAL A 120 10.72 1.34 14.27
CA VAL A 120 12.04 1.98 14.49
C VAL A 120 13.00 1.08 15.27
N SER A 121 12.50 0.25 16.18
CA SER A 121 13.34 -0.75 16.87
C SER A 121 13.92 -1.79 15.91
N ALA A 122 13.16 -2.17 14.87
CA ALA A 122 13.63 -3.11 13.85
C ALA A 122 14.52 -2.45 12.78
N ASN A 123 14.52 -1.12 12.71
CA ASN A 123 15.16 -0.35 11.65
C ASN A 123 15.95 0.82 12.27
N PRO A 124 17.21 0.58 12.70
CA PRO A 124 18.02 1.58 13.43
C PRO A 124 18.34 2.87 12.66
N HIS A 125 18.08 2.89 11.35
CA HIS A 125 18.21 4.06 10.50
C HIS A 125 16.97 4.97 10.53
N LEU A 126 15.93 4.61 11.26
CA LEU A 126 14.72 5.41 11.44
C LEU A 126 14.67 5.99 12.86
N VAL A 127 14.15 7.21 12.97
CA VAL A 127 13.85 7.89 14.24
C VAL A 127 12.35 8.11 14.38
N LEU A 128 11.82 8.01 15.60
CA LEU A 128 10.41 8.22 15.91
C LEU A 128 10.24 9.45 16.82
N SER A 129 9.51 10.45 16.34
CA SER A 129 8.89 11.45 17.21
C SER A 129 7.61 10.86 17.78
N GLU A 130 7.70 10.24 18.97
CA GLU A 130 6.58 9.47 19.54
C GLU A 130 5.36 10.33 19.86
N ALA A 131 5.58 11.58 20.29
CA ALA A 131 4.51 12.53 20.59
C ALA A 131 3.68 12.89 19.34
N GLU A 132 4.36 13.02 18.19
CA GLU A 132 3.75 13.44 16.92
C GLU A 132 3.53 12.28 15.94
N ARG A 133 3.90 11.05 16.32
CA ARG A 133 3.74 9.83 15.50
C ARG A 133 4.40 9.93 14.11
N VAL A 134 5.50 10.67 14.03
CA VAL A 134 6.27 10.86 12.80
C VAL A 134 7.51 9.98 12.82
N VAL A 135 7.74 9.28 11.71
CA VAL A 135 8.98 8.53 11.48
C VAL A 135 9.78 9.24 10.40
N ALA A 136 11.07 9.44 10.64
CA ALA A 136 12.00 10.05 9.69
C ALA A 136 13.28 9.22 9.59
N ASN A 137 14.06 9.43 8.54
CA ASN A 137 15.39 8.83 8.42
C ASN A 137 16.36 9.53 9.39
N ALA A 138 17.10 8.75 10.17
CA ALA A 138 18.07 9.22 11.17
C ALA A 138 19.23 10.03 10.58
N GLN A 139 19.46 9.93 9.27
CA GLN A 139 20.49 10.67 8.56
C GLN A 139 20.04 12.08 8.16
N ASN A 140 18.77 12.42 8.35
CA ASN A 140 18.28 13.79 8.20
C ASN A 140 18.69 14.60 9.45
N ASP A 141 19.21 15.81 9.26
CA ASP A 141 19.68 16.68 10.35
C ASP A 141 18.51 17.10 11.26
N PRO A 142 18.46 16.61 12.52
CA PRO A 142 17.32 16.84 13.41
C PRO A 142 17.42 18.17 14.21
N SER A 143 18.32 19.08 13.85
CA SER A 143 18.63 20.28 14.63
C SER A 143 17.48 21.32 14.75
N ALA A 144 16.34 21.13 14.08
CA ALA A 144 15.23 22.10 14.03
C ALA A 144 13.91 21.68 14.73
N VAL A 145 13.95 20.77 15.71
CA VAL A 145 12.72 20.25 16.35
C VAL A 145 12.24 21.16 17.49
N ARG A 146 11.01 21.68 17.38
CA ARG A 146 10.32 22.44 18.45
C ARG A 146 9.00 21.78 18.82
N ARG A 147 8.84 21.38 20.09
CA ARG A 147 7.68 20.66 20.63
C ARG A 147 6.43 21.54 20.79
N ARG A 148 5.34 21.31 20.04
CA ARG A 148 3.94 21.66 20.41
C ARG A 148 2.90 20.78 19.70
N SER A 149 1.73 20.65 20.32
CA SER A 149 0.75 19.54 20.24
C SER A 149 -0.28 19.51 19.09
N ARG A 150 -0.68 18.28 18.72
CA ARG A 150 -2.04 17.74 18.39
C ARG A 150 -2.88 18.43 17.31
N ALA A 151 -2.54 18.17 16.04
CA ALA A 151 -3.47 18.08 14.90
C ALA A 151 -2.78 17.36 13.72
N SER A 152 -3.53 16.81 12.76
CA SER A 152 -2.95 16.18 11.55
C SER A 152 -2.01 17.10 10.76
N VAL A 153 -2.23 18.42 10.81
CA VAL A 153 -1.36 19.45 10.23
C VAL A 153 -0.02 19.56 10.98
N GLU A 154 -0.03 19.47 12.32
CA GLU A 154 1.19 19.58 13.12
C GLU A 154 2.09 18.36 12.91
N TRP A 155 1.53 17.18 12.66
CA TRP A 155 2.31 16.00 12.27
C TRP A 155 3.06 16.21 10.96
N VAL A 156 2.43 16.86 9.97
CA VAL A 156 3.10 17.18 8.69
C VAL A 156 4.19 18.22 8.91
N LEU A 157 3.91 19.29 9.67
CA LEU A 157 4.92 20.30 10.00
C LEU A 157 6.10 19.70 10.76
N GLU A 158 5.85 18.73 11.65
CA GLU A 158 6.92 18.04 12.35
C GLU A 158 7.75 17.14 11.43
N ALA A 159 7.11 16.45 10.48
CA ALA A 159 7.83 15.72 9.44
C ALA A 159 8.75 16.65 8.63
N MET A 160 8.29 17.86 8.30
CA MET A 160 9.10 18.87 7.62
C MET A 160 10.27 19.35 8.47
N ARG A 161 10.10 19.50 9.79
CA ARG A 161 11.21 19.85 10.70
C ARG A 161 12.24 18.74 10.85
N LEU A 162 11.81 17.48 10.78
CA LEU A 162 12.68 16.31 10.82
C LEU A 162 13.35 16.00 9.47
N ALA A 163 12.93 16.67 8.40
CA ALA A 163 13.51 16.57 7.06
C ALA A 163 13.72 17.98 6.47
N PRO A 164 14.58 18.81 7.08
CA PRO A 164 14.77 20.18 6.63
C PRO A 164 15.42 20.21 5.25
N SER A 165 14.92 21.08 4.38
CA SER A 165 15.47 21.30 3.04
C SER A 165 15.56 22.77 2.69
N THR A 166 16.74 23.17 2.21
CA THR A 166 17.00 24.49 1.60
C THR A 166 16.66 24.52 0.11
N ALA A 167 16.53 23.35 -0.56
CA ALA A 167 16.16 23.28 -1.97
C ALA A 167 14.64 23.30 -2.16
N GLY A 168 13.91 22.67 -1.24
CA GLY A 168 12.46 22.61 -1.21
C GLY A 168 11.92 21.28 -0.73
N THR A 169 10.63 21.27 -0.36
CA THR A 169 9.91 20.10 0.13
C THR A 169 8.77 19.72 -0.82
N ILE A 170 8.73 18.46 -1.24
CA ILE A 170 7.60 17.89 -1.99
C ILE A 170 6.78 17.04 -1.04
N LEU A 171 5.48 17.32 -0.96
CA LEU A 171 4.51 16.56 -0.17
C LEU A 171 3.71 15.67 -1.13
N LEU A 172 4.14 14.41 -1.31
CA LEU A 172 3.41 13.42 -2.10
C LEU A 172 2.31 12.82 -1.23
N ILE A 173 1.06 13.05 -1.62
CA ILE A 173 -0.12 12.66 -0.83
C ILE A 173 -1.06 11.79 -1.64
N THR A 174 -1.79 10.90 -0.99
CA THR A 174 -2.97 10.29 -1.62
C THR A 174 -4.05 11.35 -1.82
N ASN A 175 -4.74 11.35 -2.97
CA ASN A 175 -5.71 12.39 -3.29
C ASN A 175 -7.08 12.17 -2.65
N TYR A 176 -7.14 12.28 -1.32
CA TYR A 176 -8.38 12.32 -0.55
C TYR A 176 -8.60 13.73 0.02
N THR A 177 -9.87 14.14 0.19
CA THR A 177 -10.22 15.49 0.65
C THR A 177 -9.55 15.86 1.98
N GLY A 178 -9.50 14.92 2.93
CA GLY A 178 -8.84 15.15 4.22
C GLY A 178 -7.35 15.42 4.09
N ASP A 179 -6.67 14.67 3.22
CA ASP A 179 -5.23 14.77 3.01
C ASP A 179 -4.90 16.08 2.27
N ARG A 180 -5.64 16.42 1.23
CA ARG A 180 -5.49 17.73 0.54
C ARG A 180 -5.60 18.90 1.50
N LEU A 181 -6.59 18.89 2.40
CA LEU A 181 -6.83 19.98 3.35
C LEU A 181 -5.71 20.07 4.38
N HIS A 182 -5.31 18.94 4.98
CA HIS A 182 -4.29 18.95 6.03
C HIS A 182 -2.90 19.29 5.49
N PHE A 183 -2.50 18.70 4.36
CA PHE A 183 -1.18 18.93 3.77
C PHE A 183 -1.08 20.28 3.08
N GLY A 184 -2.17 20.75 2.44
CA GLY A 184 -2.24 22.11 1.90
C GLY A 184 -2.06 23.16 3.01
N LEU A 185 -2.78 23.02 4.13
CA LEU A 185 -2.62 23.93 5.26
C LEU A 185 -1.23 23.82 5.91
N ALA A 186 -0.64 22.63 5.97
CA ALA A 186 0.72 22.45 6.45
C ALA A 186 1.75 23.14 5.55
N ALA A 187 1.61 23.01 4.22
CA ALA A 187 2.49 23.67 3.25
C ALA A 187 2.46 25.20 3.40
N GLU A 188 1.27 25.78 3.51
CA GLU A 188 1.13 27.24 3.69
C GLU A 188 1.70 27.72 5.04
N ARG A 189 1.49 26.95 6.12
CA ARG A 189 2.11 27.24 7.41
C ARG A 189 3.63 27.11 7.39
N ALA A 190 4.16 26.13 6.66
CA ALA A 190 5.60 25.92 6.55
C ALA A 190 6.29 27.09 5.84
N LYS A 191 5.70 27.57 4.74
CA LYS A 191 6.17 28.79 4.03
C LYS A 191 6.12 30.01 4.95
N ALA A 192 4.98 30.24 5.61
CA ALA A 192 4.80 31.39 6.50
C ALA A 192 5.76 31.39 7.71
N ALA A 193 6.17 30.20 8.17
CA ALA A 193 7.11 30.03 9.27
C ALA A 193 8.60 30.02 8.83
N GLY A 194 8.89 30.14 7.53
CA GLY A 194 10.25 30.03 7.00
C GLY A 194 10.88 28.65 7.15
N LEU A 195 10.06 27.59 7.24
CA LEU A 195 10.56 26.20 7.35
C LEU A 195 11.09 25.68 6.02
N SER A 196 10.54 26.13 4.90
CA SER A 196 11.02 25.83 3.56
C SER A 196 10.50 26.89 2.59
N ASP A 197 11.39 27.40 1.74
CA ASP A 197 11.06 28.44 0.76
C ASP A 197 10.19 27.90 -0.38
N ASN A 198 10.41 26.65 -0.77
CA ASN A 198 9.71 25.97 -1.85
C ASN A 198 8.94 24.76 -1.30
N VAL A 199 7.62 24.82 -1.29
CA VAL A 199 6.77 23.68 -0.90
C VAL A 199 5.71 23.41 -1.95
N VAL A 200 5.69 22.18 -2.47
CA VAL A 200 4.68 21.70 -3.43
C VAL A 200 3.94 20.50 -2.86
N VAL A 201 2.61 20.54 -2.93
CA VAL A 201 1.75 19.37 -2.68
C VAL A 201 1.51 18.67 -4.01
N LEU A 202 1.93 17.42 -4.12
CA LEU A 202 1.73 16.56 -5.28
C LEU A 202 0.69 15.47 -4.93
N PRO A 203 -0.57 15.63 -5.35
CA PRO A 203 -1.60 14.63 -5.11
C PRO A 203 -1.46 13.46 -6.11
N ALA A 204 -1.41 12.24 -5.59
CA ALA A 204 -1.48 11.01 -6.35
C ALA A 204 -2.89 10.80 -6.92
N THR A 205 -3.01 10.63 -8.23
CA THR A 205 -4.31 10.61 -8.92
C THR A 205 -4.46 9.43 -9.86
N ASP A 206 -3.99 8.25 -9.50
CA ASP A 206 -3.88 7.11 -10.40
C ASP A 206 -5.18 6.28 -10.54
N ASP A 207 -6.18 6.43 -9.67
CA ASP A 207 -7.40 5.60 -9.70
C ASP A 207 -8.33 5.81 -10.92
N VAL A 208 -8.51 4.79 -11.76
CA VAL A 208 -9.41 4.83 -12.92
C VAL A 208 -10.87 4.49 -12.62
N SER A 209 -11.19 4.04 -11.41
CA SER A 209 -12.58 3.70 -11.06
C SER A 209 -13.52 4.92 -11.06
N ILE A 210 -12.95 6.13 -10.91
CA ILE A 210 -13.66 7.40 -10.99
C ILE A 210 -13.42 8.02 -12.38
N GLY A 211 -14.46 8.03 -13.20
CA GLY A 211 -14.40 8.61 -14.55
C GLY A 211 -14.17 10.14 -14.56
N ARG A 212 -13.76 10.67 -15.72
CA ARG A 212 -13.51 12.11 -15.95
C ARG A 212 -14.69 12.99 -15.51
N SER A 213 -15.91 12.63 -15.87
CA SER A 213 -17.11 13.40 -15.50
C SER A 213 -17.28 13.58 -13.97
N ARG A 214 -16.88 12.57 -13.18
CA ARG A 214 -17.00 12.55 -11.72
C ARG A 214 -15.77 13.08 -10.98
N SER A 215 -14.66 13.28 -11.68
CA SER A 215 -13.38 13.72 -11.10
C SER A 215 -13.11 15.22 -11.26
N THR A 216 -14.02 15.99 -11.85
CA THR A 216 -13.87 17.43 -12.16
C THR A 216 -13.55 18.33 -10.96
N ARG A 217 -13.99 17.98 -9.75
CA ARG A 217 -13.78 18.80 -8.54
C ARG A 217 -12.58 18.37 -7.72
N VAL A 218 -12.55 17.09 -7.32
CA VAL A 218 -11.55 16.59 -6.36
C VAL A 218 -10.41 15.85 -7.08
N GLY A 219 -10.61 15.42 -8.32
CA GLY A 219 -9.69 14.51 -9.04
C GLY A 219 -9.98 13.04 -8.77
N ARG A 220 -9.14 12.17 -9.33
CA ARG A 220 -9.09 10.72 -9.07
C ARG A 220 -8.48 10.45 -7.70
N ARG A 221 -8.82 9.33 -7.05
CA ARG A 221 -8.15 8.92 -5.79
C ARG A 221 -6.68 8.57 -6.05
N GLY A 222 -5.88 8.65 -4.99
CA GLY A 222 -4.55 8.04 -4.96
C GLY A 222 -4.66 6.58 -4.57
N MET A 223 -4.08 5.70 -5.38
CA MET A 223 -4.05 4.24 -5.24
C MET A 223 -2.58 3.78 -5.31
N PRO A 224 -2.30 2.47 -5.10
CA PRO A 224 -0.91 2.01 -4.98
C PRO A 224 0.02 2.31 -6.17
N GLY A 225 -0.50 2.73 -7.33
CA GLY A 225 0.35 3.16 -8.45
C GLY A 225 1.23 4.37 -8.11
N HIS A 226 0.86 5.21 -7.12
CA HIS A 226 1.69 6.33 -6.67
C HIS A 226 3.08 5.91 -6.16
N ILE A 227 3.27 4.62 -5.86
CA ILE A 227 4.58 4.04 -5.52
C ILE A 227 5.61 4.24 -6.62
N PHE A 228 5.21 4.23 -7.90
CA PHE A 228 6.11 4.59 -9.00
C PHE A 228 6.61 6.03 -8.89
N THR A 229 5.67 6.96 -8.67
CA THR A 229 5.97 8.39 -8.49
C THR A 229 6.88 8.57 -7.28
N MET A 230 6.52 7.98 -6.14
CA MET A 230 7.30 8.02 -4.92
C MET A 230 8.73 7.53 -5.18
N LYS A 231 8.90 6.34 -5.75
CA LYS A 231 10.22 5.72 -5.95
C LYS A 231 11.12 6.51 -6.90
N ILE A 232 10.59 6.95 -8.04
CA ILE A 232 11.35 7.71 -9.05
C ILE A 232 11.71 9.10 -8.51
N LEU A 233 10.74 9.81 -7.93
CA LEU A 233 10.94 11.14 -7.35
C LEU A 233 11.97 11.10 -6.22
N SER A 234 11.86 10.10 -5.35
CA SER A 234 12.82 9.85 -4.26
C SER A 234 14.24 9.65 -4.77
N ALA A 235 14.40 8.86 -5.83
CA ALA A 235 15.70 8.61 -6.42
C ALA A 235 16.27 9.86 -7.08
N ALA A 236 15.45 10.65 -7.79
CA ALA A 236 15.89 11.91 -8.41
C ALA A 236 16.36 12.92 -7.36
N ALA A 237 15.61 13.06 -6.26
CA ALA A 237 15.99 13.92 -5.14
C ALA A 237 17.31 13.47 -4.49
N ALA A 238 17.50 12.16 -4.29
CA ALA A 238 18.75 11.60 -3.79
C ALA A 238 19.93 11.82 -4.75
N GLU A 239 19.68 11.83 -6.06
CA GLU A 239 20.66 12.18 -7.10
C GLU A 239 20.85 13.70 -7.27
N LYS A 240 20.29 14.52 -6.37
CA LYS A 240 20.50 15.97 -6.32
C LYS A 240 19.95 16.71 -7.54
N TYR A 241 18.88 16.19 -8.14
CA TYR A 241 18.12 16.93 -9.14
C TYR A 241 17.56 18.20 -8.51
N SER A 242 17.35 19.25 -9.32
CA SER A 242 16.75 20.49 -8.82
C SER A 242 15.31 20.26 -8.33
N PHE A 243 14.79 21.15 -7.49
CA PHE A 243 13.43 21.09 -7.00
C PHE A 243 12.40 21.03 -8.14
N GLU A 244 12.56 21.91 -9.13
CA GLU A 244 11.71 22.00 -10.31
C GLU A 244 11.77 20.71 -11.11
N ARG A 245 12.98 20.17 -11.32
CA ARG A 245 13.18 18.92 -12.03
C ARG A 245 12.49 17.74 -11.34
N CYS A 246 12.61 17.65 -10.02
CA CYS A 246 11.90 16.66 -9.22
C CYS A 246 10.38 16.81 -9.38
N VAL A 247 9.84 18.03 -9.26
CA VAL A 247 8.41 18.29 -9.42
C VAL A 247 7.92 17.90 -10.82
N ASP A 248 8.66 18.23 -11.87
CA ASP A 248 8.29 17.91 -13.25
C ASP A 248 8.27 16.39 -13.51
N ILE A 249 9.31 15.67 -13.07
CA ILE A 249 9.37 14.22 -13.15
C ILE A 249 8.22 13.59 -12.35
N GLY A 250 7.99 14.05 -11.12
CA GLY A 250 6.92 13.53 -10.25
C GLY A 250 5.53 13.72 -10.86
N ARG A 251 5.26 14.90 -11.44
CA ARG A 251 4.00 15.16 -12.15
C ARG A 251 3.84 14.27 -13.39
N ALA A 252 4.88 14.17 -14.22
CA ALA A 252 4.83 13.34 -15.42
C ALA A 252 4.59 11.87 -15.10
N VAL A 253 5.29 11.31 -14.10
CA VAL A 253 5.08 9.92 -13.68
C VAL A 253 3.66 9.73 -13.13
N ASN A 254 3.18 10.64 -12.27
CA ASN A 254 1.83 10.57 -11.72
C ASN A 254 0.74 10.63 -12.82
N ASP A 255 0.90 11.54 -13.78
CA ASP A 255 -0.05 11.72 -14.89
C ASP A 255 -0.10 10.48 -15.80
N GLN A 256 1.04 9.80 -15.96
CA GLN A 256 1.17 8.59 -16.76
C GLN A 256 0.98 7.29 -15.96
N THR A 257 0.40 7.38 -14.75
CA THR A 257 0.07 6.22 -13.90
C THR A 257 -1.44 6.03 -13.79
N VAL A 258 -1.87 4.77 -13.89
CA VAL A 258 -3.27 4.34 -13.77
C VAL A 258 -3.39 3.08 -12.92
N SER A 259 -4.42 3.01 -12.08
CA SER A 259 -4.64 1.94 -11.11
C SER A 259 -6.11 1.57 -10.99
N ILE A 260 -6.39 0.28 -10.78
CA ILE A 260 -7.73 -0.23 -10.47
C ILE A 260 -7.65 -1.29 -9.36
N GLY A 261 -8.54 -1.19 -8.37
CA GLY A 261 -8.62 -2.10 -7.24
C GLY A 261 -9.81 -3.06 -7.33
N SER A 262 -9.65 -4.25 -6.77
CA SER A 262 -10.77 -5.17 -6.50
C SER A 262 -10.61 -5.83 -5.13
N ALA A 263 -11.73 -6.04 -4.43
CA ALA A 263 -11.75 -6.69 -3.13
C ALA A 263 -12.91 -7.68 -2.99
N LEU A 264 -12.65 -8.81 -2.33
CA LEU A 264 -13.65 -9.83 -2.01
C LEU A 264 -14.48 -9.45 -0.78
N ASP A 265 -13.95 -8.59 0.08
CA ASP A 265 -14.62 -8.10 1.28
C ASP A 265 -13.95 -6.81 1.78
N HIS A 266 -14.56 -6.17 2.77
CA HIS A 266 -13.99 -5.04 3.48
C HIS A 266 -12.81 -5.44 4.38
N CYS A 267 -11.94 -4.49 4.71
CA CYS A 267 -10.96 -4.68 5.78
C CYS A 267 -11.62 -4.58 7.16
N HIS A 268 -11.06 -5.29 8.14
CA HIS A 268 -11.45 -5.20 9.53
C HIS A 268 -10.69 -4.05 10.22
N VAL A 269 -11.44 -3.00 10.58
CA VAL A 269 -10.90 -1.86 11.33
C VAL A 269 -11.06 -2.13 12.84
N PRO A 270 -9.95 -2.21 13.62
CA PRO A 270 -10.03 -2.47 15.05
C PRO A 270 -10.96 -1.49 15.80
N GLY A 271 -11.91 -2.04 16.56
CA GLY A 271 -12.89 -1.26 17.32
C GLY A 271 -14.09 -0.76 16.52
N ARG A 272 -14.26 -1.23 15.27
CA ARG A 272 -15.47 -0.98 14.47
C ARG A 272 -16.23 -2.27 14.20
N GLN A 273 -17.55 -2.13 14.00
CA GLN A 273 -18.36 -3.22 13.49
C GLN A 273 -17.93 -3.55 12.06
N PHE A 274 -17.81 -4.84 11.77
CA PHE A 274 -17.45 -5.34 10.45
C PHE A 274 -18.72 -5.53 9.61
N GLN A 275 -18.75 -4.92 8.43
CA GLN A 275 -19.78 -5.15 7.42
C GLN A 275 -19.14 -5.99 6.32
N SER A 276 -19.77 -7.12 5.99
CA SER A 276 -19.29 -8.01 4.94
C SER A 276 -20.05 -7.79 3.64
N LEU A 277 -19.36 -7.98 2.53
CA LEU A 277 -20.01 -8.23 1.24
C LEU A 277 -20.72 -9.59 1.23
N ALA A 278 -21.65 -9.77 0.28
CA ALA A 278 -22.27 -11.07 0.05
C ALA A 278 -21.21 -12.12 -0.36
N ALA A 279 -21.42 -13.38 0.00
CA ALA A 279 -20.42 -14.44 -0.20
C ALA A 279 -20.04 -14.70 -1.67
N ASP A 280 -20.96 -14.41 -2.60
CA ASP A 280 -20.74 -14.55 -4.04
C ASP A 280 -20.67 -13.18 -4.72
N ALA A 281 -19.98 -12.22 -4.07
CA ALA A 281 -19.79 -10.89 -4.61
C ALA A 281 -18.32 -10.45 -4.53
N CYS A 282 -17.93 -9.54 -5.43
CA CYS A 282 -16.71 -8.75 -5.28
C CYS A 282 -16.95 -7.29 -5.63
N ALA A 283 -16.13 -6.43 -5.04
CA ALA A 283 -16.14 -4.99 -5.24
C ALA A 283 -15.08 -4.60 -6.28
N LEU A 284 -15.51 -4.17 -7.47
CA LEU A 284 -14.65 -3.61 -8.52
C LEU A 284 -14.55 -2.09 -8.37
N GLY A 285 -13.34 -1.54 -8.45
CA GLY A 285 -13.06 -0.15 -8.12
C GLY A 285 -13.00 0.10 -6.61
N ALA A 286 -12.66 -0.92 -5.83
CA ALA A 286 -12.48 -0.80 -4.39
C ALA A 286 -11.29 0.14 -4.07
N GLY A 287 -11.49 1.05 -3.12
CA GLY A 287 -10.43 1.90 -2.58
C GLY A 287 -9.68 1.25 -1.42
N ILE A 288 -8.78 2.01 -0.79
CA ILE A 288 -7.94 1.53 0.32
C ILE A 288 -8.54 1.77 1.72
N HIS A 289 -9.71 2.44 1.85
CA HIS A 289 -10.31 2.76 3.15
C HIS A 289 -11.75 2.22 3.34
N ASN A 290 -12.10 1.12 2.69
CA ASN A 290 -13.47 0.59 2.67
C ASN A 290 -14.50 1.59 2.09
N GLU A 291 -14.09 2.50 1.21
CA GLU A 291 -15.05 3.34 0.50
C GLU A 291 -15.96 2.48 -0.40
N PRO A 292 -17.18 2.95 -0.71
CA PRO A 292 -18.03 2.29 -1.69
C PRO A 292 -17.27 2.09 -3.00
N ALA A 293 -17.28 0.84 -3.49
CA ALA A 293 -16.68 0.51 -4.76
C ALA A 293 -17.51 1.03 -5.93
N GLN A 294 -16.88 1.16 -7.09
CA GLN A 294 -17.57 1.60 -8.31
C GLN A 294 -18.69 0.64 -8.71
N GLN A 295 -18.44 -0.67 -8.59
CA GLN A 295 -19.39 -1.72 -8.93
C GLN A 295 -19.30 -2.86 -7.92
N LEU A 296 -20.45 -3.40 -7.53
CA LEU A 296 -20.55 -4.68 -6.86
C LEU A 296 -20.94 -5.72 -7.91
N LEU A 297 -20.07 -6.70 -8.15
CA LEU A 297 -20.30 -7.78 -9.09
C LEU A 297 -20.91 -8.96 -8.34
N THR A 298 -22.09 -9.42 -8.78
CA THR A 298 -22.79 -10.59 -8.23
C THR A 298 -23.54 -11.28 -9.37
N PRO A 299 -23.33 -12.58 -9.63
CA PRO A 299 -22.43 -13.50 -8.92
C PRO A 299 -20.94 -13.13 -9.07
N PHE A 300 -20.07 -13.69 -8.23
CA PHE A 300 -18.62 -13.44 -8.28
C PHE A 300 -18.06 -14.04 -9.57
N PRO A 301 -17.51 -13.22 -10.49
CA PRO A 301 -17.02 -13.70 -11.77
C PRO A 301 -15.80 -14.61 -11.61
N SER A 302 -15.41 -15.27 -12.70
CA SER A 302 -14.10 -15.94 -12.74
C SER A 302 -12.97 -14.90 -12.57
N VAL A 303 -11.80 -15.35 -12.08
CA VAL A 303 -10.65 -14.45 -11.92
C VAL A 303 -10.22 -13.87 -13.27
N LYS A 304 -10.25 -14.69 -14.33
CA LYS A 304 -10.01 -14.26 -15.71
C LYS A 304 -10.93 -13.13 -16.13
N ASP A 305 -12.24 -13.25 -15.90
CA ASP A 305 -13.21 -12.22 -16.29
C ASP A 305 -13.11 -10.96 -15.42
N LEU A 306 -12.74 -11.12 -14.14
CA LEU A 306 -12.47 -9.98 -13.26
C LEU A 306 -11.26 -9.19 -13.75
N VAL A 307 -10.16 -9.87 -14.06
CA VAL A 307 -8.94 -9.25 -14.60
C VAL A 307 -9.20 -8.61 -15.95
N ASP A 308 -9.97 -9.26 -16.83
CA ASP A 308 -10.37 -8.68 -18.13
C ASP A 308 -11.13 -7.37 -17.95
N LYS A 309 -12.13 -7.34 -17.06
CA LYS A 309 -12.86 -6.12 -16.71
C LYS A 309 -11.94 -5.04 -16.14
N MET A 310 -11.03 -5.41 -15.23
CA MET A 310 -10.08 -4.47 -14.63
C MET A 310 -9.15 -3.86 -15.69
N LEU A 311 -8.55 -4.69 -16.55
CA LEU A 311 -7.65 -4.24 -17.60
C LEU A 311 -8.37 -3.40 -18.65
N LYS A 312 -9.62 -3.72 -18.98
CA LYS A 312 -10.44 -2.86 -19.84
C LYS A 312 -10.61 -1.46 -19.27
N LEU A 313 -10.86 -1.31 -17.98
CA LEU A 313 -10.97 0.01 -17.35
C LEU A 313 -9.64 0.79 -17.33
N VAL A 314 -8.50 0.11 -17.41
CA VAL A 314 -7.16 0.70 -17.36
C VAL A 314 -6.63 1.04 -18.75
N CYS A 315 -6.87 0.17 -19.73
CA CYS A 315 -6.16 0.17 -21.00
C CYS A 315 -7.03 0.57 -22.21
N ASP A 316 -8.37 0.57 -22.11
CA ASP A 316 -9.25 0.81 -23.25
C ASP A 316 -9.17 2.27 -23.73
N PRO A 317 -8.55 2.55 -24.90
CA PRO A 317 -8.44 3.91 -25.41
C PRO A 317 -9.80 4.47 -25.88
N ALA A 318 -10.80 3.60 -26.07
CA ALA A 318 -12.14 4.00 -26.46
C ALA A 318 -13.04 4.36 -25.27
N ASP A 319 -12.59 4.19 -24.01
CA ASP A 319 -13.34 4.65 -22.84
C ASP A 319 -13.11 6.16 -22.61
N PRO A 320 -14.07 7.04 -22.97
CA PRO A 320 -13.90 8.49 -22.81
C PRO A 320 -13.80 8.92 -21.34
N GLU A 321 -14.26 8.08 -20.42
CA GLU A 321 -14.23 8.36 -18.99
C GLU A 321 -12.93 7.91 -18.33
N ARG A 322 -12.19 6.95 -18.92
CA ARG A 322 -11.06 6.27 -18.24
C ARG A 322 -9.79 6.12 -19.05
N ALA A 323 -9.77 6.47 -20.33
CA ALA A 323 -8.55 6.57 -21.13
C ALA A 323 -7.68 7.77 -20.64
N PHE A 324 -7.17 7.68 -19.41
CA PHE A 324 -6.32 8.68 -18.76
C PHE A 324 -4.89 8.63 -19.30
N VAL A 325 -4.41 7.42 -19.59
CA VAL A 325 -3.07 7.13 -20.10
C VAL A 325 -3.21 6.38 -21.41
N LYS A 326 -2.43 6.78 -22.40
CA LYS A 326 -2.34 6.08 -23.68
C LYS A 326 -1.15 5.13 -23.63
N PHE A 327 -1.33 3.90 -24.10
CA PHE A 327 -0.27 2.92 -24.25
C PHE A 327 -0.08 2.65 -25.74
N GLU A 328 1.11 2.93 -26.27
CA GLU A 328 1.45 2.71 -27.67
C GLU A 328 2.41 1.52 -27.82
N THR A 329 2.41 0.90 -29.00
CA THR A 329 3.34 -0.18 -29.30
C THR A 329 4.78 0.32 -29.15
N GLY A 330 5.57 -0.38 -28.33
CA GLY A 330 6.97 -0.04 -28.07
C GLY A 330 7.20 0.89 -26.88
N ASP A 331 6.14 1.38 -26.22
CA ASP A 331 6.30 2.10 -24.96
C ASP A 331 6.82 1.14 -23.86
N GLU A 332 7.74 1.65 -23.04
CA GLU A 332 8.20 0.99 -21.83
C GLU A 332 7.16 1.16 -20.73
N VAL A 333 6.47 0.07 -20.39
CA VAL A 333 5.44 0.03 -19.36
C VAL A 333 5.94 -0.75 -18.14
N THR A 334 5.65 -0.27 -16.94
CA THR A 334 5.90 -1.00 -15.69
C THR A 334 4.59 -1.39 -15.03
N LEU A 335 4.55 -2.62 -14.49
CA LEU A 335 3.40 -3.20 -13.80
C LEU A 335 3.64 -3.28 -12.28
N LEU A 336 2.61 -2.93 -11.50
CA LEU A 336 2.54 -3.19 -10.07
C LEU A 336 1.27 -3.98 -9.75
N ILE A 337 1.45 -5.18 -9.20
CA ILE A 337 0.40 -5.98 -8.56
C ILE A 337 0.52 -5.80 -7.05
N ASN A 338 -0.41 -5.03 -6.48
CA ASN A 338 -0.38 -4.71 -5.06
C ASN A 338 -1.42 -5.52 -4.28
N ASN A 339 -1.01 -6.10 -3.15
CA ASN A 339 -1.85 -6.82 -2.21
C ASN A 339 -2.38 -5.86 -1.13
N TYR A 340 -3.69 -5.84 -0.90
CA TYR A 340 -4.29 -5.05 0.18
C TYR A 340 -4.06 -5.61 1.58
N GLY A 341 -3.41 -6.77 1.69
CA GLY A 341 -2.92 -7.38 2.93
C GLY A 341 -3.63 -8.68 3.29
N GLY A 342 -4.76 -8.98 2.65
CA GLY A 342 -5.56 -10.18 2.93
C GLY A 342 -5.37 -11.35 1.98
N LEU A 343 -4.57 -11.22 0.91
CA LEU A 343 -4.27 -12.31 -0.02
C LEU A 343 -2.97 -13.02 0.34
N SER A 344 -2.92 -14.32 0.06
CA SER A 344 -1.71 -15.15 0.15
C SER A 344 -0.72 -14.85 -0.98
N VAL A 345 0.53 -15.29 -0.80
CA VAL A 345 1.57 -15.17 -1.84
C VAL A 345 1.22 -16.01 -3.08
N LEU A 346 0.56 -17.16 -2.89
CA LEU A 346 0.11 -18.02 -3.99
C LEU A 346 -0.94 -17.30 -4.84
N GLU A 347 -1.97 -16.74 -4.20
CA GLU A 347 -3.02 -15.98 -4.90
C GLU A 347 -2.43 -14.77 -5.62
N LEU A 348 -1.46 -14.08 -5.02
CA LEU A 348 -0.81 -12.94 -5.64
C LEU A 348 0.05 -13.32 -6.85
N GLY A 349 0.76 -14.44 -6.78
CA GLY A 349 1.54 -14.98 -7.91
C GLY A 349 0.65 -15.39 -9.07
N ALA A 350 -0.45 -16.09 -8.78
CA ALA A 350 -1.48 -16.46 -9.74
C ALA A 350 -2.10 -15.23 -10.45
N LEU A 351 -2.49 -14.21 -9.69
CA LEU A 351 -2.98 -12.95 -10.24
C LEU A 351 -1.94 -12.23 -11.10
N THR A 352 -0.67 -12.30 -10.70
CA THR A 352 0.44 -11.68 -11.45
C THR A 352 0.63 -12.33 -12.82
N ASP A 353 0.51 -13.65 -12.90
CA ASP A 353 0.58 -14.41 -14.16
C ASP A 353 -0.62 -14.11 -15.07
N GLU A 354 -1.83 -14.15 -14.53
CA GLU A 354 -3.06 -13.86 -15.27
C GLU A 354 -3.06 -12.46 -15.88
N VAL A 355 -2.67 -11.45 -15.10
CA VAL A 355 -2.60 -10.05 -15.56
C VAL A 355 -1.57 -9.88 -16.67
N GLN A 356 -0.37 -10.45 -16.54
CA GLN A 356 0.66 -10.36 -17.59
C GLN A 356 0.22 -11.09 -18.86
N THR A 357 -0.38 -12.26 -18.72
CA THR A 357 -0.91 -13.04 -19.85
C THR A 357 -1.93 -12.23 -20.64
N GLN A 358 -2.91 -11.62 -19.96
CA GLN A 358 -3.93 -10.80 -20.63
C GLN A 358 -3.37 -9.48 -21.20
N LEU A 359 -2.44 -8.81 -20.50
CA LEU A 359 -1.77 -7.62 -21.02
C LEU A 359 -1.06 -7.91 -22.35
N ALA A 360 -0.30 -9.00 -22.42
CA ALA A 360 0.42 -9.39 -23.64
C ALA A 360 -0.54 -9.83 -24.75
N ALA A 361 -1.52 -10.68 -24.44
CA ALA A 361 -2.43 -11.26 -25.42
C ALA A 361 -3.42 -10.24 -26.00
N THR A 362 -4.08 -9.47 -25.13
CA THR A 362 -5.19 -8.57 -25.49
C THR A 362 -4.71 -7.16 -25.79
N TRP A 363 -3.84 -6.61 -24.94
CA TRP A 363 -3.44 -5.19 -24.99
C TRP A 363 -2.11 -4.95 -25.70
N LYS A 364 -1.39 -6.02 -26.05
CA LYS A 364 -0.04 -5.97 -26.66
C LYS A 364 0.97 -5.19 -25.79
N ILE A 365 0.77 -5.23 -24.48
CA ILE A 365 1.65 -4.61 -23.49
C ILE A 365 2.45 -5.73 -22.81
N THR A 366 3.76 -5.68 -22.91
CA THR A 366 4.68 -6.54 -22.14
C THR A 366 5.43 -5.66 -21.15
N PRO A 367 5.13 -5.71 -19.84
CA PRO A 367 5.82 -4.87 -18.87
C PRO A 367 7.33 -5.12 -18.87
N CYS A 368 8.13 -4.06 -18.93
CA CYS A 368 9.59 -4.13 -18.84
C CYS A 368 10.09 -4.34 -17.39
N ARG A 369 9.23 -4.05 -16.41
CA ARG A 369 9.41 -4.30 -14.98
C ARG A 369 8.07 -4.71 -14.38
N THR A 370 8.11 -5.67 -13.45
CA THR A 370 6.93 -6.11 -12.69
C THR A 370 7.27 -6.11 -11.21
N LEU A 371 6.51 -5.34 -10.43
CA LEU A 371 6.53 -5.31 -8.98
C LEU A 371 5.31 -6.08 -8.47
N THR A 372 5.51 -7.01 -7.54
CA THR A 372 4.41 -7.77 -6.92
C THR A 372 4.64 -7.88 -5.41
N GLY A 373 3.63 -7.53 -4.62
CA GLY A 373 3.77 -7.54 -3.16
C GLY A 373 2.72 -6.70 -2.44
N ALA A 374 2.86 -6.58 -1.12
CA ALA A 374 2.02 -5.72 -0.29
C ALA A 374 2.70 -4.37 -0.08
N PHE A 375 2.56 -3.44 -1.04
CA PHE A 375 3.23 -2.14 -0.96
C PHE A 375 2.36 -1.10 -0.24
N GLU A 376 1.09 -0.95 -0.63
CA GLU A 376 0.10 -0.13 0.07
C GLU A 376 -1.12 -0.99 0.42
N THR A 377 -1.33 -1.21 1.72
CA THR A 377 -2.34 -2.15 2.23
C THR A 377 -3.60 -1.43 2.69
N SER A 378 -4.72 -2.16 2.69
CA SER A 378 -5.93 -1.81 3.43
C SER A 378 -6.11 -2.80 4.58
N LEU A 379 -5.24 -2.68 5.59
CA LEU A 379 -5.18 -3.59 6.73
C LEU A 379 -5.13 -5.07 6.29
N ASN A 380 -6.23 -5.80 6.47
CA ASN A 380 -6.38 -7.22 6.13
C ASN A 380 -7.39 -7.47 5.00
N ALA A 381 -7.76 -6.45 4.20
CA ALA A 381 -8.71 -6.61 3.11
C ALA A 381 -8.26 -7.72 2.13
N PRO A 382 -9.12 -8.70 1.81
CA PRO A 382 -8.85 -9.70 0.80
C PRO A 382 -9.05 -9.08 -0.59
N GLY A 383 -8.04 -8.35 -1.06
CA GLY A 383 -8.11 -7.64 -2.33
C GLY A 383 -6.73 -7.31 -2.89
N PHE A 384 -6.74 -6.85 -4.14
CA PHE A 384 -5.54 -6.46 -4.87
C PHE A 384 -5.83 -5.26 -5.77
N SER A 385 -4.78 -4.63 -6.27
CA SER A 385 -4.86 -3.66 -7.34
C SER A 385 -3.84 -3.92 -8.43
N ILE A 386 -4.21 -3.56 -9.65
CA ILE A 386 -3.34 -3.52 -10.82
C ILE A 386 -3.01 -2.06 -11.08
N SER A 387 -1.73 -1.74 -11.21
CA SER A 387 -1.27 -0.40 -11.56
C SER A 387 -0.30 -0.47 -12.73
N LEU A 388 -0.45 0.40 -13.72
CA LEU A 388 0.47 0.55 -14.84
C LEU A 388 1.00 1.98 -14.86
N VAL A 389 2.29 2.13 -15.18
CA VAL A 389 2.89 3.41 -15.55
C VAL A 389 3.51 3.32 -16.93
N ASN A 390 3.18 4.27 -17.80
CA ASN A 390 3.84 4.42 -19.09
C ASN A 390 5.11 5.27 -18.92
N ILE A 391 6.26 4.60 -18.79
CA ILE A 391 7.55 5.25 -18.55
C ILE A 391 7.98 6.07 -19.78
N SER A 392 7.76 5.56 -20.99
CA SER A 392 8.09 6.30 -22.21
C SER A 392 7.27 7.58 -22.35
N ALA A 393 5.97 7.55 -22.04
CA ALA A 393 5.14 8.75 -22.02
C ALA A 393 5.55 9.73 -20.92
N ALA A 394 5.86 9.23 -19.71
CA ALA A 394 6.33 10.07 -18.61
C ALA A 394 7.66 10.74 -18.97
N ALA A 395 8.53 10.00 -19.66
CA ALA A 395 9.82 10.50 -20.12
C ALA A 395 9.66 11.64 -21.14
N ARG A 396 8.79 11.45 -22.13
CA ARG A 396 8.42 12.50 -23.10
C ARG A 396 7.86 13.74 -22.41
N GLN A 397 6.91 13.56 -21.48
CA GLN A 397 6.25 14.67 -20.78
C GLN A 397 7.21 15.45 -19.87
N SER A 398 8.19 14.79 -19.27
CA SER A 398 9.18 15.45 -18.41
C SER A 398 10.49 15.76 -19.14
N SER A 399 10.60 15.62 -20.46
CA SER A 399 11.86 15.87 -21.19
C SER A 399 13.07 15.12 -20.60
N THR A 400 12.88 13.86 -20.24
CA THR A 400 13.93 12.90 -19.82
C THR A 400 13.95 11.71 -20.78
N SER A 401 14.89 10.79 -20.61
CA SER A 401 14.88 9.51 -21.28
C SER A 401 14.15 8.45 -20.44
N ALA A 402 13.52 7.49 -21.12
CA ALA A 402 12.86 6.39 -20.43
C ALA A 402 13.87 5.49 -19.67
N ALA A 403 15.10 5.36 -20.21
CA ALA A 403 16.22 4.72 -19.53
C ALA A 403 16.63 5.41 -18.21
N GLU A 404 16.58 6.75 -18.16
CA GLU A 404 16.84 7.51 -16.92
C GLU A 404 15.74 7.25 -15.89
N LEU A 405 14.46 7.30 -16.27
CA LEU A 405 13.35 7.00 -15.35
C LEU A 405 13.39 5.55 -14.86
N LEU A 406 13.71 4.59 -15.72
CA LEU A 406 13.92 3.19 -15.32
C LEU A 406 15.12 3.06 -14.40
N GLY A 407 16.21 3.77 -14.66
CA GLY A 407 17.37 3.83 -13.78
C GLY A 407 17.02 4.34 -12.38
N LEU A 408 16.23 5.42 -12.30
CA LEU A 408 15.70 5.96 -11.04
C LEU A 408 14.77 4.96 -10.34
N LEU A 409 13.91 4.26 -11.08
CA LEU A 409 13.05 3.20 -10.54
C LEU A 409 13.88 2.05 -9.95
N ASP A 410 14.91 1.60 -10.66
CA ASP A 410 15.79 0.48 -10.29
C ASP A 410 16.81 0.85 -9.20
N ARG A 411 16.98 2.13 -8.87
CA ARG A 411 17.91 2.56 -7.80
C ARG A 411 17.66 1.81 -6.50
N LYS A 412 18.73 1.27 -5.93
CA LYS A 412 18.68 0.59 -4.63
C LYS A 412 18.17 1.56 -3.57
N THR A 413 17.13 1.12 -2.88
CA THR A 413 16.65 1.74 -1.64
C THR A 413 16.97 0.80 -0.49
N ARG A 414 17.05 1.31 0.73
CA ARG A 414 17.10 0.46 1.92
C ARG A 414 15.66 0.22 2.33
N PRO A 415 15.04 -0.93 2.03
CA PRO A 415 13.72 -1.20 2.56
C PRO A 415 13.83 -1.32 4.09
N SER A 416 12.79 -0.90 4.81
CA SER A 416 12.55 -1.43 6.15
C SER A 416 12.58 -2.96 6.02
N ARG A 417 13.53 -3.62 6.69
CA ARG A 417 13.95 -4.99 6.34
C ARG A 417 12.78 -5.97 6.22
N GLY A 418 12.60 -6.50 5.01
CA GLY A 418 11.95 -7.79 4.73
C GLY A 418 12.95 -8.96 4.60
N ARG A 419 14.14 -8.85 5.22
CA ARG A 419 15.06 -9.99 5.41
C ARG A 419 15.11 -10.37 6.89
N THR A 420 14.69 -11.60 7.14
CA THR A 420 14.97 -12.45 8.32
C THR A 420 16.04 -11.90 9.26
N SER A 421 15.69 -11.72 10.52
CA SER A 421 16.66 -11.59 11.60
C SER A 421 17.50 -12.88 11.68
N SER A 422 18.80 -12.73 11.52
CA SER A 422 19.75 -13.40 12.39
C SER A 422 20.77 -12.36 12.83
N SER A 423 20.37 -11.55 13.82
CA SER A 423 21.38 -11.04 14.75
C SER A 423 21.75 -12.24 15.63
N PRO A 424 23.04 -12.52 15.88
CA PRO A 424 23.41 -13.47 16.93
C PRO A 424 22.75 -13.00 18.24
N PRO A 425 22.30 -13.91 19.11
CA PRO A 425 21.87 -13.52 20.45
C PRO A 425 23.03 -12.77 21.14
N PRO A 426 22.73 -11.77 21.98
CA PRO A 426 23.77 -11.15 22.79
C PRO A 426 24.51 -12.23 23.56
N THR A 427 25.84 -12.24 23.47
CA THR A 427 26.69 -13.14 24.23
C THR A 427 26.34 -12.99 25.71
N PRO A 428 26.03 -14.08 26.44
CA PRO A 428 25.78 -13.98 27.86
C PRO A 428 27.03 -13.39 28.52
N SER A 429 26.88 -12.22 29.15
CA SER A 429 27.92 -11.65 29.99
C SER A 429 28.25 -12.67 31.07
N ARG A 430 29.49 -13.14 31.07
CA ARG A 430 30.05 -14.05 32.08
C ARG A 430 29.73 -13.48 33.47
N PRO A 431 29.15 -14.26 34.40
CA PRO A 431 28.88 -13.76 35.73
C PRO A 431 30.20 -13.34 36.37
N THR A 432 30.24 -12.10 36.85
CA THR A 432 31.29 -11.62 37.75
C THR A 432 31.30 -12.55 38.97
N PRO A 433 32.46 -13.07 39.41
CA PRO A 433 32.50 -13.86 40.64
C PRO A 433 32.07 -12.95 41.79
N LEU A 434 30.99 -13.33 42.47
CA LEU A 434 30.67 -12.76 43.78
C LEU A 434 31.82 -13.12 44.73
N ARG A 435 32.42 -12.12 45.34
CA ARG A 435 33.19 -12.27 46.58
C ARG A 435 32.25 -12.27 47.76
#